data_AF-A0A2H1WWI2-F1
#
_entry.id   AF-A0A2H1WWI2-F1
#
_cell.length_a   1.000
_cell.length_b   1.000
_cell.length_c   1.000
_cell.angle_alpha   90.00
_cell.angle_beta   90.00
_cell.angle_gamma   90.00
#
_symmetry.space_group_name_H-M   'P 1'
#
loop_
_entity.id
_entity.type
_entity.pdbx_description
1 polymer ?
#
loop_
_entity_poly.entity_id
_entity_poly.type
_entity_poly.pdbx_seq_one_letter_code
_entity_poly.pdbx_strand_id
1 'polypeptide(L)' 'MARLLLVMLLPALAAAAAGDNDVCNPDKMTVYKMVLHTYWTREKFPKHYPDWRPPAQWSKVYAWFK' A
#
# COMPACT_ATOMS: atom_id res chain seq x y z
N MET A 1 43.44 -20.71 -13.45
CA MET A 1 42.64 -20.66 -12.20
C MET A 1 41.87 -19.35 -12.05
N ALA A 2 42.53 -18.18 -12.04
CA ALA A 2 41.85 -16.88 -11.87
C ALA A 2 40.78 -16.55 -12.94
N ARG A 3 41.01 -16.92 -14.22
CA ARG A 3 40.02 -16.74 -15.30
C ARG A 3 38.77 -17.61 -15.14
N LEU A 4 38.90 -18.85 -14.66
CA LEU A 4 37.74 -19.70 -14.37
C LEU A 4 36.92 -19.17 -13.19
N LEU A 5 37.61 -18.65 -12.16
CA LEU A 5 36.97 -18.01 -11.02
C LEU A 5 36.19 -16.77 -11.45
N LEU A 6 36.78 -15.93 -12.31
CA LEU A 6 36.11 -14.73 -12.85
C LEU A 6 34.84 -15.10 -13.64
N VAL A 7 34.92 -16.13 -14.49
CA VAL A 7 33.79 -16.60 -15.32
C VAL A 7 32.65 -17.18 -14.49
N MET A 8 32.92 -17.76 -13.32
CA MET A 8 31.88 -18.22 -12.39
C MET A 8 31.33 -17.11 -11.48
N LEU A 9 32.17 -16.14 -11.09
CA LEU A 9 31.76 -15.03 -10.22
C LEU A 9 30.91 -13.97 -10.93
N LEU A 10 31.17 -13.72 -12.22
CA LEU A 10 30.42 -12.75 -13.05
C LEU A 10 28.90 -13.02 -13.14
N PRO A 11 28.42 -14.24 -13.49
CA PRO A 11 26.99 -14.53 -13.55
C PRO A 11 26.32 -14.58 -12.18
N ALA A 12 27.03 -15.01 -11.13
CA ALA A 12 26.51 -14.99 -9.76
C ALA A 12 26.29 -13.57 -9.23
N LEU A 13 27.19 -12.64 -9.56
CA LEU A 13 27.05 -11.23 -9.19
C LEU A 13 25.94 -10.53 -10.00
N ALA A 14 25.76 -10.90 -11.27
CA ALA A 14 24.67 -10.39 -12.09
C ALA A 14 23.28 -10.84 -11.59
N ALA A 15 23.15 -12.09 -11.10
CA ALA A 15 21.92 -12.59 -10.50
C ALA A 15 21.59 -11.91 -9.16
N ALA A 16 22.61 -11.54 -8.37
CA ALA A 16 22.44 -10.80 -7.13
C ALA A 16 22.11 -9.31 -7.33
N ALA A 17 22.47 -8.75 -8.49
CA ALA A 17 22.22 -7.36 -8.86
C ALA A 17 20.92 -7.15 -9.66
N ALA A 18 20.13 -8.21 -9.90
CA ALA A 18 18.76 -8.11 -10.39
C ALA A 18 17.87 -7.57 -9.26
N GLY A 19 18.11 -6.31 -8.89
CA GLY A 19 17.20 -5.53 -8.07
C GLY A 19 15.85 -5.47 -8.76
N ASP A 20 14.79 -5.58 -7.96
CA ASP A 20 13.39 -5.38 -8.35
C ASP A 20 13.32 -4.03 -9.09
N ASN A 21 13.32 -4.07 -10.43
CA ASN A 21 13.09 -2.88 -11.23
C ASN A 21 11.61 -2.57 -11.02
N ASP A 22 11.33 -1.62 -10.12
CA ASP A 22 10.02 -1.17 -9.57
C ASP A 22 8.95 -0.91 -10.65
N VAL A 23 8.51 -1.97 -11.29
CA VAL A 23 7.29 -2.09 -12.07
C VAL A 23 6.43 -3.06 -11.27
N CYS A 24 5.17 -2.69 -11.03
CA CYS A 24 4.17 -3.49 -10.32
C CYS A 24 4.39 -4.99 -10.57
N ASN A 25 4.86 -5.72 -9.56
CA ASN A 25 5.17 -7.14 -9.66
C ASN A 25 3.87 -7.94 -9.43
N PRO A 26 3.22 -8.46 -10.48
CA PRO A 26 1.89 -9.06 -10.38
C PRO A 26 1.90 -10.40 -9.63
N ASP A 27 3.06 -11.06 -9.53
CA ASP A 27 3.21 -12.36 -8.87
C ASP A 27 3.38 -12.24 -7.35
N LYS A 28 3.58 -11.01 -6.85
CA LYS A 28 3.80 -10.72 -5.43
C LYS A 28 2.49 -10.37 -4.72
N MET A 29 1.90 -11.37 -4.06
CA MET A 29 0.73 -11.15 -3.20
C MET A 29 1.09 -10.25 -2.01
N THR A 30 0.34 -9.16 -1.83
CA THR A 30 0.50 -8.23 -0.70
C THR A 30 -0.84 -8.02 0.01
N VAL A 31 -0.84 -8.10 1.33
CA VAL A 31 -2.05 -7.93 2.15
C VAL A 31 -2.04 -6.53 2.76
N TYR A 32 -3.14 -5.79 2.58
CA TYR A 32 -3.32 -4.44 3.12
C TYR A 32 -4.45 -4.39 4.13
N LYS A 33 -4.28 -3.54 5.15
CA LYS A 33 -5.35 -3.12 6.06
C LYS A 33 -5.70 -1.67 5.78
N MET A 34 -6.94 -1.43 5.35
CA MET A 34 -7.44 -0.07 5.15
C MET A 34 -8.15 0.43 6.42
N VAL A 35 -7.81 1.65 6.85
CA VAL A 35 -8.44 2.31 8.00
C VAL A 35 -8.91 3.69 7.55
N LEU A 36 -10.22 3.95 7.66
CA LEU A 36 -10.80 5.26 7.36
C LEU A 36 -10.99 6.04 8.66
N HIS A 37 -10.25 7.13 8.81
CA HIS A 37 -10.48 8.09 9.88
C HIS A 37 -11.35 9.23 9.36
N THR A 38 -12.52 9.40 9.98
CA THR A 38 -13.40 10.52 9.70
C THR A 38 -13.37 11.51 10.86
N TYR A 39 -13.35 12.80 10.57
CA TYR A 39 -13.18 13.86 11.57
C TYR A 39 -14.35 14.83 11.61
N TRP A 40 -15.55 14.34 11.28
CA TRP A 40 -16.77 15.12 11.42
C TRP A 40 -17.22 15.06 12.88
N THR A 41 -16.90 16.13 13.60
CA THR A 41 -17.11 16.31 15.05
C THR A 41 -17.71 17.69 15.28
N ARG A 42 -18.44 17.87 16.39
CA ARG A 42 -19.13 19.14 16.70
C ARG A 42 -18.13 20.28 16.91
N GLU A 43 -17.00 20.00 17.54
CA GLU A 43 -15.98 20.99 17.87
C GLU A 43 -15.37 21.58 16.59
N LYS A 44 -15.15 20.73 15.57
CA LYS A 44 -14.60 21.13 14.28
C LYS A 44 -15.68 21.69 13.34
N PHE A 45 -16.91 21.21 13.43
CA PHE A 45 -18.03 21.59 12.56
C PHE A 45 -19.27 21.94 13.39
N PRO A 46 -19.28 23.10 14.07
CA PRO A 46 -20.34 23.44 15.03
C PRO A 46 -21.66 23.88 14.39
N LYS A 47 -21.61 24.35 13.13
CA LYS A 47 -22.79 24.89 12.45
C LYS A 47 -23.75 23.75 12.07
N HIS A 48 -24.93 23.75 12.69
CA HIS A 48 -26.00 22.78 12.45
C HIS A 48 -25.53 21.32 12.48
N TYR A 49 -24.67 20.98 13.44
CA TYR A 49 -24.24 19.59 13.61
C TYR A 49 -25.46 18.70 13.89
N PRO A 50 -25.69 17.63 13.11
CA PRO A 50 -26.89 16.82 13.27
C PRO A 50 -26.75 15.92 14.50
N ASP A 51 -27.38 16.36 15.59
CA ASP A 51 -27.42 15.62 16.85
C ASP A 51 -28.63 14.68 16.95
N TRP A 52 -29.67 14.90 16.14
CA TRP A 52 -30.93 14.19 16.22
C TRP A 52 -31.48 13.76 14.85
N ARG A 53 -31.89 12.49 14.76
CA ARG A 53 -32.57 11.76 13.66
C ARG A 53 -32.30 12.26 12.21
N PRO A 54 -31.30 11.67 11.52
CA PRO A 54 -30.24 10.81 12.06
C PRO A 54 -29.12 11.66 12.70
N PRO A 55 -28.40 11.12 13.69
CA PRO A 55 -27.15 11.73 14.12
C PRO A 55 -26.13 11.72 12.97
N ALA A 56 -25.09 12.56 13.08
CA ALA A 56 -23.96 12.57 12.15
C ALA A 56 -23.38 11.16 11.98
N GLN A 57 -23.37 10.67 10.74
CA GLN A 57 -22.95 9.31 10.41
C GLN A 57 -22.37 9.21 9.00
N TRP A 58 -21.67 8.11 8.74
CA TRP A 58 -21.11 7.77 7.44
C TRP A 58 -21.79 6.53 6.88
N SER A 59 -21.87 6.44 5.56
CA SER A 59 -22.34 5.23 4.88
C SER A 59 -21.25 4.14 4.87
N LYS A 60 -21.62 2.95 4.39
CA LYS A 60 -20.67 1.87 4.17
C LYS A 60 -19.63 2.29 3.13
N VAL A 61 -18.36 1.98 3.41
CA VAL A 61 -17.26 2.18 2.46
C VAL A 61 -17.29 1.02 1.47
N TYR A 62 -17.36 1.37 0.18
CA TYR A 62 -17.24 0.42 -0.92
C TYR A 62 -15.95 0.72 -1.68
N ALA A 63 -15.17 -0.32 -1.95
CA ALA A 63 -13.93 -0.22 -2.71
C ALA A 63 -13.85 -1.38 -3.69
N TRP A 64 -13.14 -1.16 -4.79
CA TRP A 64 -12.83 -2.18 -5.77
C TRP A 64 -11.31 -2.36 -5.82
N PHE A 65 -10.85 -3.59 -5.61
CA PHE A 65 -9.44 -3.96 -5.71
C PHE A 65 -9.25 -4.67 -7.05
N LYS A 66 -8.21 -4.28 -7.79
CA LYS A 66 -7.82 -4.87 -9.08
C LYS A 66 -6.71 -5.89 -8.87
#